data_AF-A0A1I0JLZ9-F1
#
_entry.id   AF-A0A1I0JLZ9-F1
#
_cell.length_a   1.000
_cell.length_b   1.000
_cell.length_c   1.000
_cell.angle_alpha   90.00
_cell.angle_beta   90.00
_cell.angle_gamma   90.00
#
_symmetry.space_group_name_H-M   'P 1'
#
loop_
_entity.id
_entity.type
_entity.pdbx_description
1 polymer ?
#
loop_
_entity_poly.entity_id
_entity_poly.type
_entity_poly.pdbx_seq_one_letter_code
_entity_poly.pdbx_strand_id
1 'polypeptide(L)'
;MRLTAKELEQMKSVDIGAVAPESLPDVSGMAFDTSLPREERIALFLQAVENPYCFCIGGIGVKIEFAESGPSLQDTLTDFLLRQKSGL
;
A
#
# COMPACT_ATOMS: atom_id res chain seq x y z
N MET A 1 9.15 -8.78 -11.24
CA MET A 1 8.02 -9.71 -10.99
C MET A 1 6.82 -9.22 -11.78
N ARG A 2 6.02 -10.10 -12.40
CA ARG A 2 4.80 -9.71 -13.14
C ARG A 2 3.61 -10.38 -12.48
N LEU A 3 2.76 -9.59 -11.83
CA LEU A 3 1.51 -10.06 -11.22
C LEU A 3 0.36 -9.94 -12.23
N THR A 4 -0.48 -10.95 -12.28
CA THR A 4 -1.74 -10.93 -13.02
C THR A 4 -2.83 -10.22 -12.23
N ALA A 5 -3.87 -9.74 -12.93
CA ALA A 5 -5.02 -9.14 -12.27
C ALA A 5 -5.71 -10.11 -11.29
N LYS A 6 -5.73 -11.42 -11.61
CA LYS A 6 -6.31 -12.45 -10.74
C LYS A 6 -5.51 -12.63 -9.45
N GLU A 7 -4.17 -12.67 -9.54
CA GLU A 7 -3.31 -12.76 -8.35
C GLU A 7 -3.46 -11.53 -7.46
N LEU A 8 -3.56 -10.33 -8.05
CA LEU A 8 -3.81 -9.10 -7.31
C LEU A 8 -5.16 -9.12 -6.58
N GLU A 9 -6.21 -9.64 -7.22
CA GLU A 9 -7.53 -9.76 -6.59
C GLU A 9 -7.51 -10.77 -5.42
N GLN A 10 -6.78 -11.87 -5.56
CA GLN A 10 -6.59 -12.85 -4.49
C GLN A 10 -5.79 -12.26 -3.32
N MET A 11 -4.74 -11.49 -3.62
CA MET A 11 -3.95 -10.80 -2.60
C MET A 11 -4.76 -9.75 -1.83
N LYS A 12 -5.65 -9.03 -2.52
CA LYS A 12 -6.57 -8.04 -1.95
C LYS A 12 -7.63 -8.65 -1.04
N SER A 13 -8.07 -9.87 -1.33
CA SER A 13 -9.14 -10.54 -0.57
C SER A 13 -8.68 -11.16 0.75
N VAL A 14 -7.39 -11.10 1.09
CA VAL A 14 -6.86 -11.59 2.37
C VAL A 14 -7.54 -10.88 3.55
N ASP A 15 -8.07 -11.67 4.47
CA ASP A 15 -8.57 -11.18 5.75
C ASP A 15 -7.42 -11.04 6.75
N ILE A 16 -6.92 -9.82 6.90
CA ILE A 16 -5.81 -9.55 7.82
C ILE A 16 -6.17 -9.81 9.28
N GLY A 17 -7.45 -9.76 9.66
CA GLY A 17 -7.89 -10.00 11.04
C GLY A 17 -7.67 -11.44 11.51
N ALA A 18 -7.52 -12.38 10.55
CA ALA A 18 -7.21 -13.77 10.80
C ALA A 18 -5.71 -14.10 10.66
N VAL A 19 -4.86 -13.11 10.37
CA VAL A 19 -3.42 -13.29 10.12
C VAL A 19 -2.61 -12.68 11.27
N ALA A 20 -1.69 -13.46 11.82
CA ALA A 20 -0.79 -12.97 12.86
C ALA A 20 0.23 -11.98 12.26
N PRO A 21 0.43 -10.78 12.83
CA PRO A 21 1.35 -9.77 12.28
C PRO A 21 2.76 -10.30 12.01
N GLU A 22 3.28 -11.17 12.88
CA GLU A 22 4.59 -11.83 12.77
C GLU A 22 4.71 -12.82 11.59
N SER A 23 3.59 -13.22 11.00
CA SER A 23 3.56 -14.07 9.80
C SER A 23 3.53 -13.29 8.49
N LEU A 24 3.36 -11.96 8.56
CA LEU A 24 3.41 -11.08 7.40
C LEU A 24 4.85 -10.58 7.17
N PRO A 25 5.24 -10.32 5.90
CA PRO A 25 6.53 -9.68 5.60
C PRO A 25 6.67 -8.34 6.33
N ASP A 26 7.72 -8.18 7.16
CA ASP A 26 8.03 -6.91 7.81
C ASP A 26 8.83 -6.01 6.88
N VAL A 27 8.26 -4.85 6.56
CA VAL A 27 8.82 -3.87 5.63
C VAL A 27 9.35 -2.63 6.35
N SER A 28 9.51 -2.69 7.68
CA SER A 28 10.02 -1.59 8.51
C SER A 28 11.39 -1.04 8.08
N GLY A 29 12.24 -1.89 7.50
CA GLY A 29 13.56 -1.50 6.97
C GLY A 29 13.54 -0.98 5.53
N MET A 30 12.38 -0.96 4.87
CA MET A 30 12.29 -0.59 3.46
C MET A 30 12.36 0.94 3.29
N ALA A 31 13.16 1.38 2.32
CA ALA A 31 13.22 2.76 1.88
C ALA A 31 12.94 2.86 0.39
N PHE A 32 12.19 3.89 -0.02
CA PHE A 32 12.02 4.23 -1.42
C PHE A 32 13.14 5.14 -1.89
N ASP A 33 13.89 4.72 -2.91
CA ASP A 33 14.78 5.62 -3.63
C ASP A 33 13.95 6.50 -4.57
N THR A 34 13.76 7.77 -4.18
CA THR A 34 12.95 8.73 -4.93
C THR A 34 13.60 9.20 -6.22
N SER A 35 14.89 8.91 -6.44
CA SER A 35 15.60 9.20 -7.69
C SER A 35 15.20 8.24 -8.83
N LEU A 36 14.67 7.06 -8.48
CA LEU A 36 14.23 6.07 -9.46
C LEU A 36 12.85 6.40 -10.06
N PRO A 37 12.59 6.01 -11.32
CA PRO A 37 11.28 6.07 -11.93
C PRO A 37 10.21 5.31 -11.12
N ARG A 38 8.95 5.74 -11.26
CA ARG A 38 7.82 5.15 -10.52
C ARG A 38 7.72 3.64 -10.72
N GLU A 39 7.89 3.17 -11.94
CA GLU A 39 7.78 1.76 -12.32
C GLU A 39 8.84 0.91 -11.61
N GLU A 40 10.06 1.42 -11.49
CA GLU A 40 11.17 0.74 -10.81
C GLU A 40 10.94 0.70 -9.30
N ARG A 41 10.46 1.80 -8.70
CA ARG A 41 10.06 1.82 -7.28
C ARG A 41 8.96 0.81 -6.97
N ILE A 42 7.97 0.69 -7.85
CA ILE A 42 6.90 -0.31 -7.72
C ILE A 42 7.48 -1.73 -7.81
N ALA A 43 8.39 -1.99 -8.74
CA ALA A 43 9.01 -3.31 -8.88
C ALA A 43 9.81 -3.72 -7.64
N LEU A 44 10.59 -2.81 -7.07
CA LEU A 44 11.35 -3.03 -5.83
C LEU A 44 10.42 -3.26 -4.63
N PHE A 45 9.33 -2.50 -4.53
CA PHE A 45 8.29 -2.71 -3.52
C PHE A 45 7.68 -4.10 -3.61
N LEU A 46 7.22 -4.48 -4.80
CA LEU A 46 6.62 -5.80 -5.02
C LEU A 46 7.57 -6.96 -4.74
N GLN A 47 8.88 -6.77 -4.88
CA GLN A 47 9.89 -7.77 -4.50
C GLN A 47 10.02 -7.93 -2.99
N ALA A 48 9.81 -6.86 -2.21
CA ALA A 48 10.01 -6.86 -0.77
C ALA A 48 8.77 -7.33 0.01
N VAL A 49 7.56 -6.97 -0.46
CA VAL A 49 6.34 -7.09 0.36
C VAL A 49 5.54 -8.37 0.17
N GLU A 50 5.87 -9.17 -0.86
CA GLU A 50 5.14 -10.36 -1.36
C GLU A 50 3.66 -10.09 -1.73
N ASN A 51 2.85 -9.65 -0.76
CA ASN A 51 1.50 -9.14 -0.93
C ASN A 51 1.46 -7.62 -0.70
N PRO A 52 1.25 -6.80 -1.75
CA PRO A 52 1.21 -5.33 -1.60
C PRO A 52 0.01 -4.80 -0.80
N TYR A 53 -0.98 -5.64 -0.49
CA TYR A 53 -2.16 -5.26 0.29
C TYR A 53 -2.07 -5.65 1.76
N CYS A 54 -1.19 -6.58 2.15
CA CYS A 54 -1.11 -7.09 3.53
C CYS A 54 0.36 -7.34 3.90
N PHE A 55 0.89 -6.53 4.82
CA PHE A 55 2.28 -6.62 5.30
C PHE A 55 2.38 -6.14 6.75
N CYS A 56 3.54 -6.28 7.36
CA CYS A 56 3.82 -5.82 8.72
C CYS A 56 4.77 -4.60 8.69
N ILE A 57 4.60 -3.67 9.62
CA ILE A 57 5.58 -2.62 9.92
C ILE A 57 5.84 -2.62 11.41
N GLY A 58 7.01 -3.10 11.83
CA GLY A 58 7.44 -3.03 13.23
C GLY A 58 6.48 -3.73 14.20
N GLY A 59 5.93 -4.87 13.80
CA GLY A 59 4.96 -5.65 14.56
C GLY A 59 3.49 -5.27 14.35
N ILE A 60 3.20 -4.25 13.55
CA ILE A 60 1.83 -3.82 13.23
C ILE A 60 1.41 -4.40 11.88
N GLY A 61 0.36 -5.23 11.86
CA GLY A 61 -0.25 -5.69 10.62
C GLY A 61 -0.98 -4.54 9.91
N VAL A 62 -0.68 -4.35 8.64
CA VAL A 62 -1.23 -3.28 7.79
C VAL A 62 -1.98 -3.90 6.62
N LYS A 63 -3.25 -3.50 6.44
CA LYS A 63 -4.03 -3.80 5.24
C LYS A 63 -4.31 -2.53 4.45
N ILE A 64 -4.06 -2.58 3.15
CA ILE A 64 -4.39 -1.50 2.21
C ILE A 64 -5.68 -1.85 1.47
N GLU A 65 -6.64 -0.93 1.49
CA GLU A 65 -7.90 -1.04 0.77
C GLU A 65 -8.15 0.22 -0.05
N PHE A 66 -8.79 0.05 -1.19
CA PHE A 66 -9.17 1.14 -2.08
C PHE A 66 -10.69 1.11 -2.28
N ALA A 67 -11.31 2.28 -2.22
CA ALA A 67 -12.70 2.42 -2.63
C ALA A 67 -12.80 2.18 -4.15
N GLU A 68 -13.79 1.38 -4.57
CA GLU A 68 -13.95 0.93 -5.97
C GLU A 68 -14.14 2.09 -6.96
N SER A 69 -14.69 3.22 -6.52
CA SER A 69 -14.85 4.44 -7.31
C SER A 69 -14.50 5.70 -6.50
N GLY A 70 -13.58 5.57 -5.55
CA GLY A 70 -13.11 6.70 -4.74
C GLY A 70 -12.15 7.61 -5.50
N PRO A 71 -12.02 8.88 -5.08
CA PRO A 71 -10.94 9.74 -5.55
C PRO A 71 -9.57 9.13 -5.21
N SER A 72 -8.52 9.55 -5.92
CA SER A 72 -7.18 9.12 -5.53
C SER A 72 -6.82 9.66 -4.14
N LEU A 73 -5.84 9.03 -3.48
CA LEU A 73 -5.28 9.58 -2.23
C LEU A 73 -4.77 11.01 -2.45
N GLN A 74 -4.17 11.28 -3.62
CA GLN A 74 -3.66 12.60 -3.97
C GLN A 74 -4.77 13.64 -4.08
N ASP A 75 -5.88 13.31 -4.75
CA ASP A 75 -7.04 14.20 -4.85
C ASP A 75 -7.64 14.47 -3.46
N THR A 76 -7.80 13.40 -2.67
CA THR A 76 -8.34 13.49 -1.30
C THR A 76 -7.49 14.40 -0.41
N LEU A 77 -6.16 14.22 -0.44
CA LEU A 77 -5.22 15.06 0.32
C LEU A 77 -5.19 16.49 -0.20
N THR A 78 -5.26 16.69 -1.52
CA THR A 78 -5.30 18.02 -2.14
C THR A 78 -6.53 18.79 -1.70
N ASP A 79 -7.71 18.17 -1.80
CA ASP A 79 -8.97 18.74 -1.34
C ASP A 79 -8.94 19.08 0.15
N PHE A 80 -8.41 18.18 0.98
CA PHE A 80 -8.26 18.41 2.41
C PHE A 80 -7.38 19.64 2.70
N LEU A 81 -6.21 19.73 2.08
CA LEU A 81 -5.27 20.84 2.29
C LEU A 81 -5.82 22.18 1.80
N LEU A 82 -6.59 22.19 0.70
CA LEU A 82 -7.25 23.39 0.19
C LEU A 82 -8.34 23.90 1.15
N ARG A 83 -9.13 23.00 1.75
CA ARG A 83 -10.15 23.35 2.75
C ARG A 83 -9.52 23.92 4.01
N GLN A 84 -8.50 23.25 4.54
CA GLN A 84 -7.75 23.73 5.71
C GLN A 84 -7.14 25.12 5.48
N LYS A 85 -6.56 25.36 4.29
CA LYS A 85 -6.05 26.70 3.93
C LYS A 85 -7.16 27.76 3.88
N SER A 86 -8.38 27.36 3.54
CA SER A 86 -9.54 28.25 3.39
C SER A 86 -10.33 28.45 4.68
N GLY A 87 -9.95 27.78 5.79
CA GLY A 87 -10.64 27.88 7.08
C GLY A 87 -11.97 27.12 7.15
N LEU A 88 -12.15 26.10 6.30
CA LEU A 88 -13.29 25.18 6.27
C LEU A 88 -12.94 23.85 6.93
#